data_AF-A0A6G8CW33-F1
#
_entry.id   AF-A0A6G8CW33-F1
#
_cell.length_a   1.000
_cell.length_b   1.000
_cell.length_c   1.000
_cell.angle_alpha   90.00
_cell.angle_beta   90.00
_cell.angle_gamma   90.00
#
_symmetry.space_group_name_H-M   'P 1'
#
loop_
_entity.id
_entity.type
_entity.pdbx_description
1 polymer ?
#
loop_
_entity_poly.entity_id
_entity_poly.type
_entity_poly.pdbx_seq_one_letter_code
_entity_poly.pdbx_strand_id
1 'polypeptide(L)'
;MKMHNCIRAFLLLVTAWLLSGCGDQKAAFEMMLPKDEVEIAQQVLTEARAGNAAAIKSRMDPEFVGPSFDADMAHMLALFPPGEPLSIKPVGMFTNAVNGSVTTYNLTFEHRYPDSWLLGSVQLRKKEDETRLIGIRVQLAPKSIEEQSRFTLEGKSAVHWTVLVLAVLIPLFVVVTLVQCRRTPIARRKWLWMLLILLSVTQFAFDWSTGVYRFQPVYVGLLGMGVLKSGPYANWVFTLAFPLGAVIFWLRRPTLLRKAREADASSAQPTAPTAPTTPVENSAAP
;
A
#
# COMPACT_ATOMS: atom_id res chain seq x y z
N MET A 1 14.18 -33.54 1.74
CA MET A 1 14.04 -32.48 2.78
C MET A 1 12.71 -32.63 3.50
N LYS A 2 12.70 -32.92 4.81
CA LYS A 2 11.46 -33.15 5.58
C LYS A 2 10.57 -31.89 5.55
N MET A 3 9.29 -32.05 5.23
CA MET A 3 8.30 -30.97 5.02
C MET A 3 8.19 -29.95 6.17
N HIS A 4 8.49 -30.36 7.41
CA HIS A 4 8.62 -29.46 8.55
C HIS A 4 9.74 -28.42 8.38
N ASN A 5 10.84 -28.79 7.73
CA ASN A 5 11.98 -27.90 7.51
C ASN A 5 11.67 -26.85 6.43
N CYS A 6 10.88 -27.19 5.41
CA CYS A 6 10.44 -26.20 4.41
C CYS A 6 9.42 -25.20 4.98
N ILE A 7 8.49 -25.66 5.83
CA ILE A 7 7.52 -24.77 6.49
C ILE A 7 8.21 -23.87 7.51
N ARG A 8 9.15 -24.42 8.31
CA ARG A 8 9.99 -23.63 9.20
C ARG A 8 10.85 -22.63 8.44
N ALA A 9 11.48 -23.05 7.34
CA ALA A 9 12.26 -22.14 6.50
C ALA A 9 11.41 -21.02 5.89
N PHE A 10 10.20 -21.32 5.41
CA PHE A 10 9.28 -20.31 4.88
C PHE A 10 8.81 -19.34 5.97
N LEU A 11 8.43 -19.84 7.15
CA LEU A 11 8.05 -18.99 8.28
C LEU A 11 9.22 -18.13 8.77
N LEU A 12 10.43 -18.68 8.83
CA LEU A 12 11.65 -17.93 9.18
C LEU A 12 11.98 -16.87 8.12
N LEU A 13 11.81 -17.16 6.84
CA LEU A 13 11.97 -16.20 5.74
C LEU A 13 10.94 -15.07 5.83
N VAL A 14 9.66 -15.39 6.03
CA VAL A 14 8.60 -14.38 6.21
C VAL A 14 8.88 -13.53 7.45
N THR A 15 9.31 -14.14 8.56
CA THR A 15 9.65 -13.42 9.80
C THR A 15 10.88 -12.53 9.61
N ALA A 16 11.94 -13.03 8.94
CA ALA A 16 13.12 -12.24 8.62
C ALA A 16 12.80 -11.08 7.67
N TRP A 17 11.89 -11.29 6.71
CA TRP A 17 11.43 -10.24 5.80
C TRP A 17 10.63 -9.16 6.55
N LEU A 18 9.73 -9.57 7.46
CA LEU A 18 8.99 -8.66 8.34
C LEU A 18 9.90 -7.84 9.26
N LEU A 19 11.05 -8.38 9.68
CA LEU A 19 12.02 -7.68 10.54
C LEU A 19 12.93 -6.71 9.76
N SER A 20 13.09 -6.90 8.45
CA SER A 20 13.95 -6.04 7.60
C SER A 20 13.35 -4.66 7.30
N GLY A 21 12.07 -4.43 7.64
CA GLY A 21 11.35 -3.18 7.35
C GLY A 21 11.68 -1.98 8.24
N CYS A 22 12.59 -2.12 9.23
CA CYS A 22 12.91 -1.07 10.18
C CYS A 22 14.10 -0.20 9.71
N GLY A 23 14.03 0.33 8.48
CA GLY A 23 14.97 1.34 8.00
C GLY A 23 14.62 2.74 8.52
N ASP A 24 15.62 3.62 8.67
CA ASP A 24 15.39 5.02 9.05
C ASP A 24 14.75 5.79 7.88
N GLN A 25 13.42 5.81 7.87
CA GLN A 25 12.62 6.49 6.86
C GLN A 25 12.84 8.01 6.85
N LYS A 26 13.26 8.62 7.97
CA LYS A 26 13.53 10.06 8.04
C LYS A 26 14.83 10.40 7.32
N ALA A 27 15.90 9.65 7.60
CA ALA A 27 17.17 9.81 6.89
C ALA A 27 17.03 9.61 5.38
N ALA A 28 16.27 8.57 4.97
CA ALA A 28 16.00 8.33 3.55
C ALA A 28 15.21 9.47 2.90
N PHE A 29 14.22 10.03 3.60
CA PHE A 29 13.45 11.19 3.13
C PHE A 29 14.33 12.42 2.95
N GLU A 30 15.15 12.75 3.94
CA GLU A 30 16.05 13.91 3.90
C GLU A 30 17.07 13.81 2.75
N MET A 31 17.58 12.61 2.48
CA MET A 31 18.51 12.37 1.37
C MET A 31 17.86 12.56 -0.01
N MET A 32 16.55 12.37 -0.12
CA MET A 32 15.81 12.54 -1.39
C MET A 32 15.34 13.98 -1.64
N LEU A 33 15.48 14.89 -0.68
CA LEU A 33 15.04 16.27 -0.84
C LEU A 33 15.89 17.02 -1.87
N PRO A 34 15.26 17.70 -2.86
CA PRO A 34 15.96 18.52 -3.84
C PRO A 34 16.41 19.83 -3.18
N LYS A 35 17.72 19.97 -2.94
CA LYS A 35 18.27 21.04 -2.09
C LYS A 35 17.96 22.44 -2.62
N ASP A 36 18.19 22.67 -3.90
CA ASP A 36 17.99 23.98 -4.54
C ASP A 36 16.52 24.41 -4.45
N GLU A 37 15.59 23.50 -4.77
CA GLU A 37 14.15 23.74 -4.67
C GLU A 37 13.68 23.90 -3.22
N VAL A 38 14.30 23.23 -2.25
CA VAL A 38 14.03 23.42 -0.83
C VAL A 38 14.44 24.82 -0.37
N GLU A 39 15.61 25.31 -0.78
CA GLU A 39 16.06 26.67 -0.46
C GLU A 39 15.11 27.72 -1.06
N ILE A 40 14.71 27.57 -2.33
CA ILE A 40 13.73 28.45 -2.98
C ILE A 40 12.40 28.43 -2.21
N ALA A 41 11.90 27.25 -1.84
CA ALA A 41 10.64 27.12 -1.13
C ALA A 41 10.68 27.76 0.27
N GLN A 42 11.78 27.60 1.00
CA GLN A 42 11.98 28.26 2.30
C GLN A 42 12.05 29.78 2.17
N GLN A 43 12.72 30.28 1.12
CA GLN A 43 12.76 31.72 0.84
C GLN A 43 11.36 32.27 0.55
N VAL A 44 10.58 31.58 -0.28
CA VAL A 44 9.18 31.95 -0.59
C VAL A 44 8.32 31.98 0.67
N LEU A 45 8.44 30.99 1.56
CA LEU A 45 7.69 30.98 2.83
C LEU A 45 8.12 32.09 3.78
N THR A 46 9.40 32.47 3.76
CA THR A 46 9.93 33.61 4.52
C THR A 46 9.37 34.93 3.99
N GLU A 47 9.33 35.11 2.67
CA GLU A 47 8.70 36.27 2.00
C GLU A 47 7.19 36.34 2.31
N ALA A 48 6.51 35.19 2.32
CA ALA A 48 5.09 35.10 2.66
C ALA A 48 4.85 35.58 4.10
N ARG A 49 5.56 35.02 5.06
CA ARG A 49 5.45 35.42 6.46
C ARG A 49 5.75 36.91 6.67
N ALA A 50 6.69 37.48 5.92
CA ALA A 50 7.01 38.90 5.95
C ALA A 50 5.95 39.81 5.29
N GLY A 51 4.86 39.25 4.76
CA GLY A 51 3.82 40.00 4.09
C GLY A 51 4.19 40.45 2.66
N ASN A 52 5.30 39.96 2.10
CA ASN A 52 5.85 40.46 0.84
C ASN A 52 5.20 39.79 -0.39
N ALA A 53 3.90 40.07 -0.59
CA ALA A 53 3.13 39.55 -1.71
C ALA A 53 3.72 39.93 -3.08
N ALA A 54 4.37 41.11 -3.18
CA ALA A 54 4.98 41.58 -4.42
C ALA A 54 6.18 40.72 -4.84
N ALA A 55 7.04 40.33 -3.89
CA ALA A 55 8.17 39.44 -4.16
C ALA A 55 7.68 38.06 -4.64
N ILE A 56 6.67 37.51 -3.97
CA ILE A 56 6.04 36.24 -4.37
C ILE A 56 5.48 36.34 -5.80
N LYS A 57 4.72 37.40 -6.10
CA LYS A 57 4.13 37.64 -7.42
C LYS A 57 5.18 37.67 -8.52
N SER A 58 6.34 38.27 -8.26
CA SER A 58 7.44 38.37 -9.23
C SER A 58 8.10 37.02 -9.57
N ARG A 59 8.04 36.06 -8.63
CA ARG A 59 8.57 34.69 -8.81
C ARG A 59 7.55 33.75 -9.44
N MET A 60 6.27 34.10 -9.40
CA MET A 60 5.22 33.26 -9.93
C MET A 60 5.27 33.16 -11.45
N ASP A 61 4.93 31.99 -11.96
CA ASP A 61 4.62 31.79 -13.36
C ASP A 61 3.39 32.67 -13.71
N PRO A 62 3.47 33.54 -14.73
CA PRO A 62 2.38 34.44 -15.11
C PRO A 62 1.05 33.72 -15.37
N GLU A 63 1.08 32.44 -15.76
CA GLU A 63 -0.11 31.60 -15.94
C GLU A 63 -0.95 31.49 -14.65
N PHE A 64 -0.32 31.60 -13.48
CA PHE A 64 -0.95 31.43 -12.16
C PHE A 64 -1.25 32.75 -11.44
N VAL A 65 -0.99 33.89 -12.09
CA VAL A 65 -1.29 35.22 -11.55
C VAL A 65 -2.61 35.71 -12.13
N GLY A 66 -3.71 35.26 -11.52
CA GLY A 66 -5.07 35.65 -11.90
C GLY A 66 -5.52 37.00 -11.31
N PRO A 67 -6.71 37.51 -11.71
CA PRO A 67 -7.27 38.77 -11.20
C PRO A 67 -7.51 38.78 -9.68
N SER A 68 -7.73 37.62 -9.06
CA SER A 68 -7.95 37.48 -7.61
C SER A 68 -6.66 37.31 -6.81
N PHE A 69 -5.49 37.25 -7.47
CA PHE A 69 -4.22 36.89 -6.84
C PHE A 69 -3.93 37.69 -5.58
N ASP A 70 -4.07 39.03 -5.64
CA ASP A 70 -3.70 39.89 -4.51
C ASP A 70 -4.64 39.68 -3.31
N ALA A 71 -5.93 39.43 -3.55
CA ALA A 71 -6.90 39.14 -2.49
C ALA A 71 -6.70 37.75 -1.88
N ASP A 72 -6.48 36.73 -2.71
CA ASP A 72 -6.23 35.36 -2.28
C ASP A 72 -4.91 35.27 -1.49
N MET A 73 -3.88 35.99 -1.94
CA MET A 73 -2.60 36.11 -1.25
C MET A 73 -2.79 36.80 0.09
N ALA A 74 -3.46 37.96 0.16
CA ALA A 74 -3.71 38.65 1.43
C ALA A 74 -4.43 37.76 2.46
N HIS A 75 -5.45 37.00 2.03
CA HIS A 75 -6.15 36.07 2.90
C HIS A 75 -5.24 34.92 3.39
N MET A 76 -4.41 34.37 2.51
CA MET A 76 -3.43 33.33 2.89
C MET A 76 -2.39 33.87 3.88
N LEU A 77 -1.86 35.08 3.65
CA LEU A 77 -0.85 35.70 4.50
C LEU A 77 -1.37 36.01 5.91
N ALA A 78 -2.67 36.30 6.04
CA ALA A 78 -3.32 36.48 7.33
C ALA A 78 -3.36 35.21 8.21
N LEU A 79 -3.11 34.03 7.63
CA LEU A 79 -3.08 32.76 8.38
C LEU A 79 -1.77 32.54 9.15
N PHE A 80 -0.71 33.29 8.86
CA PHE A 80 0.56 33.13 9.55
C PHE A 80 0.44 33.61 11.01
N PRO A 81 0.77 32.77 12.00
CA PRO A 81 0.85 33.20 13.39
C PRO A 81 1.89 34.31 13.56
N PRO A 82 1.69 35.23 14.52
CA PRO A 82 2.66 36.27 14.81
C PRO A 82 3.96 35.68 15.38
N GLY A 83 5.08 36.28 15.00
CA GLY A 83 6.42 35.91 15.49
C GLY A 83 7.15 34.90 14.61
N GLU A 84 8.36 34.52 15.05
CA GLU A 84 9.16 33.51 14.39
C GLU A 84 8.75 32.09 14.86
N PRO A 85 8.74 31.10 13.95
CA PRO A 85 8.56 29.71 14.34
C PRO A 85 9.76 29.23 15.16
N LEU A 86 9.48 28.42 16.17
CA LEU A 86 10.47 27.73 17.00
C LEU A 86 11.28 26.70 16.21
N SER A 87 10.68 26.12 15.17
CA SER A 87 11.36 25.19 14.26
C SER A 87 10.65 25.13 12.92
N ILE A 88 11.42 24.94 11.84
CA ILE A 88 10.91 24.66 10.50
C ILE A 88 11.53 23.35 10.03
N LYS A 89 10.72 22.39 9.59
CA LYS A 89 11.22 21.12 9.05
C LYS A 89 10.43 20.69 7.81
N PRO A 90 11.08 20.06 6.82
CA PRO A 90 10.37 19.44 5.70
C PRO A 90 9.59 18.21 6.19
N VAL A 91 8.31 18.12 5.84
CA VAL A 91 7.42 17.02 6.23
C VAL A 91 6.74 16.35 5.04
N GLY A 92 6.89 16.89 3.83
CA GLY A 92 6.36 16.28 2.62
C GLY A 92 7.10 16.73 1.39
N MET A 93 7.25 15.80 0.45
CA MET A 93 7.76 16.06 -0.89
C MET A 93 6.97 15.19 -1.86
N PHE A 94 6.49 15.80 -2.93
CA PHE A 94 5.92 15.09 -4.07
C PHE A 94 6.51 15.65 -5.35
N THR A 95 7.12 14.78 -6.14
CA THR A 95 7.74 15.14 -7.42
C THR A 95 6.99 14.45 -8.55
N ASN A 96 6.53 15.23 -9.52
CA ASN A 96 5.86 14.73 -10.70
C ASN A 96 6.57 15.24 -11.96
N ALA A 97 7.08 14.32 -12.78
CA ALA A 97 7.73 14.64 -14.04
C ALA A 97 6.80 14.26 -15.21
N VAL A 98 6.44 15.24 -16.04
CA VAL A 98 5.64 15.04 -17.25
C VAL A 98 6.57 15.03 -18.45
N ASN A 99 6.62 13.90 -19.16
CA ASN A 99 7.41 13.70 -20.39
C ASN A 99 8.91 14.05 -20.27
N GLY A 100 9.45 14.12 -19.04
CA GLY A 100 10.86 14.46 -18.77
C GLY A 100 11.25 15.93 -18.97
N SER A 101 10.37 16.77 -19.54
CA SER A 101 10.67 18.18 -19.85
C SER A 101 10.14 19.17 -18.81
N VAL A 102 9.11 18.76 -18.06
CA VAL A 102 8.51 19.58 -17.00
C VAL A 102 8.46 18.77 -15.72
N THR A 103 9.13 19.25 -14.69
CA THR A 103 9.09 18.66 -13.35
C THR A 103 8.37 19.59 -12.41
N THR A 104 7.37 19.09 -11.70
CA THR A 104 6.66 19.81 -10.65
C THR A 104 7.06 19.25 -9.30
N TYR A 105 7.50 20.11 -8.40
CA TYR A 105 7.82 19.80 -7.02
C TYR A 105 6.75 20.40 -6.12
N ASN A 106 6.25 19.61 -5.17
CA ASN A 106 5.42 20.09 -4.09
C ASN A 106 6.12 19.78 -2.78
N LEU A 107 6.64 20.82 -2.14
CA LEU A 107 7.43 20.74 -0.91
C LEU A 107 6.58 21.28 0.23
N THR A 108 6.41 20.49 1.28
CA THR A 108 5.62 20.86 2.46
C THR A 108 6.50 20.93 3.70
N PHE A 109 6.39 22.04 4.42
CA PHE A 109 7.14 22.34 5.62
C PHE A 109 6.20 22.52 6.81
N GLU A 110 6.58 21.94 7.93
CA GLU A 110 5.93 22.16 9.22
C GLU A 110 6.69 23.25 9.99
N HIS A 111 5.97 24.29 10.34
CA HIS A 111 6.44 25.39 11.18
C HIS A 111 5.79 25.23 12.55
N ARG A 112 6.62 25.11 13.58
CA ARG A 112 6.15 25.04 14.97
C ARG A 112 6.15 26.44 15.57
N TYR A 113 5.02 26.87 16.09
CA TYR A 113 4.89 28.06 16.93
C TYR A 113 4.69 27.64 18.40
N PRO A 114 4.69 28.56 19.37
CA PRO A 114 4.47 28.20 20.77
C PRO A 114 3.18 27.41 21.01
N ASP A 115 2.07 27.86 20.40
CA ASP A 115 0.73 27.31 20.66
C ASP A 115 0.03 26.73 19.41
N SER A 116 0.73 26.69 18.27
CA SER A 116 0.14 26.23 17.01
C SER A 116 1.17 25.65 16.05
N TRP A 117 0.69 24.95 15.03
CA TRP A 117 1.49 24.49 13.91
C TRP A 117 0.94 25.09 12.63
N LEU A 118 1.82 25.30 11.66
CA LEU A 118 1.46 25.77 10.33
C LEU A 118 2.16 24.90 9.29
N LEU A 119 1.38 24.43 8.33
CA LEU A 119 1.86 23.72 7.16
C LEU A 119 1.93 24.68 5.99
N GLY A 120 3.15 24.93 5.52
CA GLY A 120 3.42 25.69 4.32
C GLY A 120 3.81 24.75 3.20
N SER A 121 3.01 24.71 2.14
CA SER A 121 3.32 23.96 0.93
C SER A 121 3.66 24.92 -0.20
N VAL A 122 4.78 24.68 -0.87
CA VAL A 122 5.23 25.45 -2.04
C VAL A 122 5.26 24.51 -3.24
N GLN A 123 4.65 24.95 -4.34
CA GLN A 123 4.64 24.25 -5.60
C GLN A 123 5.53 24.96 -6.60
N LEU A 124 6.59 24.29 -7.03
CA LEU A 124 7.55 24.79 -8.01
C LEU A 124 7.41 23.98 -9.29
N ARG A 125 7.54 24.65 -10.42
CA ARG A 125 7.61 24.03 -11.74
C ARG A 125 8.97 24.35 -12.35
N LYS A 126 9.75 23.30 -12.61
CA LYS A 126 11.00 23.38 -13.36
C LYS A 126 10.72 23.00 -14.80
N LYS A 127 10.98 23.92 -15.73
CA LYS A 127 10.94 23.69 -17.18
C LYS A 127 12.32 24.05 -17.71
N GLU A 128 12.97 23.07 -18.33
CA GLU A 128 14.39 23.18 -18.72
C GLU A 128 15.26 23.52 -17.49
N ASP A 129 15.78 24.75 -17.40
CA ASP A 129 16.57 25.22 -16.25
C ASP A 129 15.91 26.38 -15.49
N GLU A 130 14.68 26.73 -15.84
CA GLU A 130 13.92 27.77 -15.18
C GLU A 130 12.96 27.16 -14.15
N THR A 131 13.10 27.58 -12.89
CA THR A 131 12.21 27.17 -11.80
C THR A 131 11.28 28.32 -11.46
N ARG A 132 9.98 28.12 -11.67
CA ARG A 132 8.94 29.11 -11.37
C ARG A 132 8.04 28.63 -10.25
N LEU A 133 7.56 29.58 -9.46
CA LEU A 133 6.55 29.32 -8.44
C LEU A 133 5.19 29.21 -9.11
N ILE A 134 4.46 28.11 -8.88
CA ILE A 134 3.11 27.91 -9.44
C ILE A 134 2.03 27.88 -8.36
N GLY A 135 2.41 27.86 -7.09
CA GLY A 135 1.46 28.00 -6.00
C GLY A 135 2.07 27.93 -4.62
N ILE A 136 1.37 28.53 -3.67
CA ILE A 136 1.64 28.43 -2.24
C ILE A 136 0.34 28.04 -1.56
N ARG A 137 0.41 27.19 -0.55
CA ARG A 137 -0.71 26.88 0.33
C ARG A 137 -0.24 26.95 1.76
N VAL A 138 -1.07 27.54 2.61
CA VAL A 138 -0.84 27.62 4.04
C VAL A 138 -2.05 27.06 4.76
N GLN A 139 -1.81 26.21 5.74
CA GLN A 139 -2.85 25.62 6.56
C GLN A 139 -2.43 25.59 8.02
N LEU A 140 -3.29 26.08 8.91
CA LEU A 140 -3.11 25.92 10.34
C LEU A 140 -3.41 24.47 10.76
N ALA A 141 -2.57 23.95 11.64
CA ALA A 141 -2.69 22.63 12.21
C ALA A 141 -2.70 22.73 13.74
N PRO A 142 -3.58 22.00 14.44
CA PRO A 142 -3.64 22.03 15.90
C PRO A 142 -2.47 21.29 16.56
N LYS A 143 -1.79 20.40 15.82
CA LYS A 143 -0.71 19.53 16.29
C LYS A 143 0.28 19.27 15.16
N SER A 144 1.45 18.73 15.49
CA SER A 144 2.38 18.27 14.45
C SER A 144 1.77 17.17 13.57
N ILE A 145 2.12 17.14 12.29
CA ILE A 145 1.73 16.08 11.35
C ILE A 145 2.23 14.72 11.83
N GLU A 146 3.41 14.68 12.45
CA GLU A 146 3.94 13.45 13.02
C GLU A 146 3.01 12.88 14.11
N GLU A 147 2.44 13.74 14.96
CA GLU A 147 1.47 13.34 15.96
C GLU A 147 0.11 12.97 15.34
N GLN A 148 -0.37 13.75 14.37
CA GLN A 148 -1.64 13.48 13.67
C GLN A 148 -1.62 12.17 12.89
N SER A 149 -0.48 11.83 12.28
CA SER A 149 -0.27 10.61 11.49
C SER A 149 0.17 9.41 12.33
N ARG A 150 0.26 9.56 13.67
CA ARG A 150 0.71 8.48 14.56
C ARG A 150 -0.30 7.34 14.56
N PHE A 151 0.20 6.11 14.54
CA PHE A 151 -0.64 4.96 14.83
C PHE A 151 -1.05 4.99 16.30
N THR A 152 -2.36 5.12 16.55
CA THR A 152 -2.94 5.05 17.89
C THR A 152 -4.28 4.33 17.84
N LEU A 153 -4.62 3.68 18.95
CA LEU A 153 -5.91 3.03 19.17
C LEU A 153 -6.88 3.93 19.95
N GLU A 154 -6.37 4.99 20.57
CA GLU A 154 -7.16 5.93 21.37
C GLU A 154 -8.10 6.76 20.49
N GLY A 155 -9.34 6.94 20.96
CA GLY A 155 -10.33 7.77 20.27
C GLY A 155 -10.82 7.22 18.93
N LYS A 156 -10.53 5.95 18.59
CA LYS A 156 -10.90 5.36 17.30
C LYS A 156 -12.33 4.80 17.31
N SER A 157 -13.04 5.01 16.20
CA SER A 157 -14.42 4.56 16.00
C SER A 157 -14.52 3.04 15.76
N ALA A 158 -15.72 2.48 15.86
CA ALA A 158 -15.99 1.05 15.61
C ALA A 158 -15.51 0.57 14.22
N VAL A 159 -15.50 1.44 13.21
CA VAL A 159 -15.00 1.12 11.86
C VAL A 159 -13.50 0.81 11.89
N HIS A 160 -12.70 1.57 12.64
CA HIS A 160 -11.25 1.33 12.75
C HIS A 160 -10.97 -0.05 13.35
N TRP A 161 -11.70 -0.43 14.39
CA TRP A 161 -11.61 -1.75 15.00
C TRP A 161 -12.02 -2.86 14.04
N THR A 162 -13.09 -2.64 13.27
CA THR A 162 -13.54 -3.60 12.23
C THR A 162 -12.46 -3.81 11.18
N VAL A 163 -11.85 -2.72 10.69
CA VAL A 163 -10.74 -2.77 9.72
C VAL A 163 -9.54 -3.50 10.31
N LEU A 164 -9.17 -3.21 11.55
CA LEU A 164 -8.05 -3.88 12.23
C LEU A 164 -8.27 -5.38 12.38
N VAL A 165 -9.48 -5.79 12.79
CA VAL A 165 -9.85 -7.21 12.90
C VAL A 165 -9.81 -7.89 11.54
N LEU A 166 -10.40 -7.28 10.50
CA LEU A 166 -10.36 -7.83 9.14
C LEU A 166 -8.94 -7.90 8.57
N ALA A 167 -8.09 -6.92 8.90
CA ALA A 167 -6.68 -6.90 8.50
C ALA A 167 -5.92 -8.12 9.03
N VAL A 168 -6.33 -8.69 10.16
CA VAL A 168 -5.76 -9.92 10.72
C VAL A 168 -6.48 -11.17 10.19
N LEU A 169 -7.81 -11.15 10.15
CA LEU A 169 -8.61 -12.32 9.78
C LEU A 169 -8.45 -12.73 8.32
N ILE A 170 -8.36 -11.77 7.38
CA ILE A 170 -8.22 -12.06 5.95
C ILE A 170 -6.93 -12.83 5.64
N PRO A 171 -5.72 -12.35 6.01
CA PRO A 171 -4.49 -13.09 5.72
C PRO A 171 -4.45 -14.43 6.48
N LEU A 172 -4.98 -14.49 7.71
CA LEU A 172 -5.09 -15.75 8.45
C LEU A 172 -5.98 -16.76 7.70
N PHE A 173 -7.13 -16.33 7.20
CA PHE A 173 -8.03 -17.15 6.40
C PHE A 173 -7.36 -17.66 5.11
N VAL A 174 -6.60 -16.82 4.42
CA VAL A 174 -5.81 -17.21 3.23
C VAL A 174 -4.77 -18.28 3.60
N VAL A 175 -4.00 -18.09 4.67
CA VAL A 175 -2.97 -19.04 5.13
C VAL A 175 -3.59 -20.39 5.52
N VAL A 176 -4.66 -20.38 6.32
CA VAL A 176 -5.38 -21.60 6.70
C VAL A 176 -5.88 -22.31 5.44
N THR A 177 -6.42 -21.57 4.48
CA THR A 177 -6.93 -22.14 3.23
C THR A 177 -5.82 -22.75 2.39
N LEU A 178 -4.63 -22.13 2.32
CA LEU A 178 -3.46 -22.71 1.65
C LEU A 178 -3.01 -24.01 2.32
N VAL A 179 -2.96 -24.06 3.65
CA VAL A 179 -2.63 -25.29 4.39
C VAL A 179 -3.64 -26.40 4.10
N GLN A 180 -4.94 -26.07 4.10
CA GLN A 180 -5.99 -27.03 3.80
C GLN A 180 -5.99 -27.49 2.34
N CYS A 181 -5.71 -26.59 1.39
CA CYS A 181 -5.47 -26.93 -0.02
C CYS A 181 -4.29 -27.89 -0.17
N ARG A 182 -3.19 -27.63 0.54
CA ARG A 182 -2.03 -28.53 0.57
C ARG A 182 -2.37 -29.91 1.14
N ARG A 183 -3.22 -30.00 2.16
CA ARG A 183 -3.65 -31.28 2.75
C ARG A 183 -4.71 -32.02 1.93
N THR A 184 -5.41 -31.32 1.03
CA THR A 184 -6.45 -31.94 0.20
C THR A 184 -5.78 -32.74 -0.94
N PRO A 185 -6.11 -34.04 -1.11
CA PRO A 185 -5.63 -34.84 -2.24
C PRO A 185 -6.31 -34.37 -3.53
N ILE A 186 -5.63 -33.54 -4.31
CA ILE A 186 -6.14 -33.00 -5.57
C ILE A 186 -5.29 -33.61 -6.69
N ALA A 187 -5.89 -34.45 -7.53
CA ALA A 187 -5.17 -35.27 -8.51
C ALA A 187 -4.46 -34.46 -9.62
N ARG A 188 -5.00 -33.31 -10.05
CA ARG A 188 -4.42 -32.48 -11.12
C ARG A 188 -4.49 -30.99 -10.78
N ARG A 189 -3.46 -30.23 -11.22
CA ARG A 189 -3.42 -28.75 -11.20
C ARG A 189 -3.54 -28.11 -9.80
N LYS A 190 -3.03 -28.76 -8.76
CA LYS A 190 -3.03 -28.24 -7.39
C LYS A 190 -2.34 -26.88 -7.25
N TRP A 191 -1.31 -26.63 -8.07
CA TRP A 191 -0.61 -25.34 -8.09
C TRP A 191 -1.52 -24.18 -8.55
N LEU A 192 -2.43 -24.40 -9.50
CA LEU A 192 -3.40 -23.38 -9.91
C LEU A 192 -4.37 -23.02 -8.79
N TRP A 193 -4.77 -24.01 -7.97
CA TRP A 193 -5.58 -23.74 -6.78
C TRP A 193 -4.84 -22.90 -5.75
N MET A 194 -3.55 -23.15 -5.53
CA MET A 194 -2.74 -22.34 -4.62
C MET A 194 -2.62 -20.90 -5.11
N LEU A 195 -2.36 -20.69 -6.42
CA LEU A 195 -2.34 -19.35 -7.01
C LEU A 195 -3.70 -18.67 -6.89
N LEU A 196 -4.79 -19.38 -7.18
CA LEU A 196 -6.13 -18.83 -7.06
C LEU A 196 -6.43 -18.38 -5.62
N ILE A 197 -6.06 -19.17 -4.61
CA ILE A 197 -6.25 -18.82 -3.18
C ILE A 197 -5.47 -17.56 -2.79
N LEU A 198 -4.30 -17.35 -3.38
CA LEU A 198 -3.50 -16.14 -3.14
C LEU A 198 -4.11 -14.89 -3.76
N LEU A 199 -4.92 -15.04 -4.82
CA LEU A 199 -5.58 -13.92 -5.50
C LEU A 199 -6.77 -13.43 -4.68
N SER A 200 -6.76 -12.13 -4.41
CA SER A 200 -7.89 -11.39 -3.88
C SER A 200 -8.47 -10.47 -4.95
N VAL A 201 -9.78 -10.29 -4.90
CA VAL A 201 -10.53 -9.36 -5.76
C VAL A 201 -11.10 -8.25 -4.89
N THR A 202 -11.40 -7.10 -5.48
CA THR A 202 -11.80 -5.87 -4.76
C THR A 202 -10.69 -5.30 -3.87
N GLN A 203 -10.76 -4.00 -3.61
CA GLN A 203 -9.85 -3.31 -2.71
C GLN A 203 -10.65 -2.32 -1.87
N PHE A 204 -10.40 -2.34 -0.56
CA PHE A 204 -10.88 -1.37 0.40
C PHE A 204 -9.64 -0.73 1.05
N ALA A 205 -9.37 0.52 0.73
CA ALA A 205 -8.30 1.30 1.34
C ALA A 205 -8.88 2.18 2.44
N PHE A 206 -8.21 2.25 3.59
CA PHE A 206 -8.66 2.93 4.79
C PHE A 206 -7.52 3.72 5.42
N ASP A 207 -7.68 5.04 5.51
CA ASP A 207 -6.75 5.91 6.21
C ASP A 207 -7.00 5.82 7.72
N TRP A 208 -6.02 5.31 8.46
CA TRP A 208 -6.15 5.05 9.89
C TRP A 208 -6.30 6.31 10.73
N SER A 209 -5.73 7.44 10.28
CA SER A 209 -5.73 8.69 11.04
C SER A 209 -7.09 9.37 10.92
N THR A 210 -7.61 9.45 9.70
CA THR A 210 -8.81 10.23 9.34
C THR A 210 -10.09 9.40 9.28
N GLY A 211 -9.98 8.08 9.11
CA GLY A 211 -11.11 7.18 8.88
C GLY A 211 -11.71 7.26 7.48
N VAL A 212 -11.10 8.03 6.57
CA VAL A 212 -11.51 8.12 5.17
C VAL A 212 -11.21 6.79 4.49
N TYR A 213 -12.15 6.30 3.69
CA TYR A 213 -11.99 5.06 2.95
C TYR A 213 -12.26 5.23 1.46
N ARG A 214 -11.70 4.31 0.68
CA ARG A 214 -11.89 4.19 -0.76
C ARG A 214 -12.19 2.73 -1.09
N PHE A 215 -13.21 2.52 -1.92
CA PHE A 215 -13.57 1.20 -2.40
C PHE A 215 -13.34 1.11 -3.91
N GLN A 216 -12.65 0.07 -4.34
CA GLN A 216 -12.40 -0.25 -5.73
C GLN A 216 -12.89 -1.68 -6.01
N PRO A 217 -14.02 -1.86 -6.70
CA PRO A 217 -14.61 -3.19 -6.90
C PRO A 217 -13.76 -4.08 -7.83
N VAL A 218 -13.09 -3.49 -8.82
CA VAL A 218 -12.23 -4.22 -9.75
C VAL A 218 -10.77 -3.95 -9.39
N TYR A 219 -10.19 -4.90 -8.68
CA TYR A 219 -8.78 -4.91 -8.28
C TYR A 219 -8.31 -6.36 -8.18
N VAL A 220 -7.06 -6.62 -8.52
CA VAL A 220 -6.42 -7.92 -8.33
C VAL A 220 -5.23 -7.70 -7.43
N GLY A 221 -5.24 -8.36 -6.27
CA GLY A 221 -4.18 -8.29 -5.27
C GLY A 221 -3.71 -9.67 -4.85
N LEU A 222 -2.68 -9.68 -4.01
CA LEU A 222 -2.17 -10.89 -3.36
C LEU A 222 -2.44 -10.82 -1.85
N LEU A 223 -2.74 -11.97 -1.25
CA LEU A 223 -2.90 -12.18 0.21
C LEU A 223 -4.07 -11.45 0.88
N GLY A 224 -4.80 -10.58 0.18
CA GLY A 224 -6.02 -9.96 0.69
C GLY A 224 -5.81 -8.83 1.70
N MET A 225 -4.56 -8.49 2.05
CA MET A 225 -4.27 -7.39 2.97
C MET A 225 -2.91 -6.75 2.67
N GLY A 226 -2.84 -5.43 2.86
CA GLY A 226 -1.60 -4.66 2.92
C GLY A 226 -1.71 -3.52 3.94
N VAL A 227 -0.58 -3.14 4.54
CA VAL A 227 -0.45 -1.94 5.35
C VAL A 227 0.67 -1.12 4.76
N LEU A 228 0.41 0.15 4.45
CA LEU A 228 1.38 1.05 3.85
C LEU A 228 1.45 2.37 4.64
N LYS A 229 2.66 2.89 4.77
CA LYS A 229 2.93 4.25 5.21
C LYS A 229 3.89 4.89 4.21
N SER A 230 3.38 5.83 3.41
CA SER A 230 4.13 6.45 2.29
C SER A 230 5.07 7.56 2.77
N GLY A 231 6.01 7.22 3.65
CA GLY A 231 6.99 8.16 4.21
C GLY A 231 6.83 8.40 5.72
N PRO A 232 7.79 9.08 6.35
CA PRO A 232 7.86 9.22 7.80
C PRO A 232 6.69 9.99 8.42
N TYR A 233 6.06 10.89 7.65
CA TYR A 233 4.98 11.78 8.10
C TYR A 233 3.60 11.43 7.52
N ALA A 234 3.52 10.40 6.67
CA ALA A 234 2.27 9.96 6.06
C ALA A 234 1.40 9.16 7.04
N ASN A 235 0.09 9.15 6.77
CA ASN A 235 -0.86 8.31 7.49
C ASN A 235 -0.64 6.82 7.19
N TRP A 236 -1.00 5.99 8.16
CA TRP A 236 -1.12 4.55 7.95
C TRP A 236 -2.36 4.25 7.10
N VAL A 237 -2.17 3.57 5.99
CA VAL A 237 -3.25 3.14 5.10
C VAL A 237 -3.35 1.62 5.15
N PHE A 238 -4.51 1.14 5.59
CA PHE A 238 -4.89 -0.28 5.55
C PHE A 238 -5.57 -0.58 4.24
N THR A 239 -5.11 -1.61 3.55
CA THR A 239 -5.70 -2.11 2.31
C THR A 239 -6.22 -3.51 2.57
N LEU A 240 -7.52 -3.72 2.42
CA LEU A 240 -8.18 -5.01 2.55
C LEU A 240 -8.73 -5.42 1.19
N ALA A 241 -8.68 -6.70 0.87
CA ALA A 241 -9.20 -7.23 -0.38
C ALA A 241 -9.90 -8.56 -0.13
N PHE A 242 -10.99 -8.81 -0.84
CA PHE A 242 -11.82 -10.00 -0.63
C PHE A 242 -11.10 -11.24 -1.20
N PRO A 243 -10.82 -12.27 -0.37
CA PRO A 243 -10.06 -13.44 -0.78
C PRO A 243 -10.95 -14.45 -1.54
N LEU A 244 -11.48 -14.03 -2.71
CA LEU A 244 -12.44 -14.81 -3.49
C LEU A 244 -11.94 -16.22 -3.81
N GLY A 245 -10.67 -16.37 -4.17
CA GLY A 245 -10.12 -17.69 -4.48
C GLY A 245 -10.11 -18.64 -3.28
N ALA A 246 -9.88 -18.13 -2.07
CA ALA A 246 -9.97 -18.91 -0.84
C ALA A 246 -11.41 -19.36 -0.57
N VAL A 247 -12.38 -18.46 -0.77
CA VAL A 247 -13.82 -18.78 -0.65
C VAL A 247 -14.23 -19.86 -1.65
N ILE A 248 -13.85 -19.70 -2.93
CA ILE A 248 -14.15 -20.69 -3.99
C ILE A 248 -13.56 -22.06 -3.65
N PHE A 249 -12.34 -22.10 -3.12
CA PHE A 249 -11.72 -23.36 -2.70
C PHE A 249 -12.56 -24.08 -1.64
N TRP A 250 -13.00 -23.39 -0.59
CA TRP A 250 -13.82 -23.99 0.47
C TRP A 250 -15.16 -24.52 -0.06
N LEU A 251 -15.81 -23.78 -0.97
CA LEU A 251 -17.05 -24.21 -1.62
C LEU A 251 -16.84 -25.47 -2.49
N ARG A 252 -15.67 -25.61 -3.12
CA ARG A 252 -15.36 -26.74 -4.03
C ARG A 252 -14.68 -27.92 -3.33
N ARG A 253 -14.12 -27.74 -2.14
CA ARG A 253 -13.36 -28.74 -1.40
C ARG A 253 -14.09 -30.08 -1.21
N PRO A 254 -15.38 -30.14 -0.86
CA PRO A 254 -16.09 -31.42 -0.72
C PRO A 254 -16.10 -32.24 -2.02
N THR A 255 -16.35 -31.58 -3.15
CA THR A 255 -16.36 -32.21 -4.48
C THR A 255 -14.98 -32.70 -4.89
N LEU A 256 -13.92 -31.95 -4.55
CA LEU A 256 -12.53 -32.36 -4.80
C LEU A 256 -12.16 -33.62 -4.01
N LEU A 257 -12.60 -33.72 -2.74
CA LEU A 257 -12.39 -34.90 -1.91
C LEU A 257 -13.14 -36.12 -2.43
N ARG A 258 -14.38 -35.95 -2.92
CA ARG A 258 -15.13 -37.06 -3.53
C ARG A 258 -14.42 -37.63 -4.75
N LYS A 259 -13.98 -36.76 -5.67
CA LYS A 259 -13.24 -37.17 -6.87
C LYS A 259 -11.93 -37.90 -6.55
N ALA A 260 -11.25 -37.49 -5.48
CA ALA A 260 -10.04 -38.16 -5.04
C ALA A 260 -10.32 -39.60 -4.57
N ARG A 261 -11.38 -39.78 -3.76
CA ARG A 261 -11.81 -41.11 -3.29
C ARG A 261 -12.22 -42.03 -4.43
N GLU A 262 -12.96 -41.50 -5.41
CA GLU A 262 -13.36 -42.25 -6.62
C GLU A 262 -12.15 -42.70 -7.43
N ALA A 263 -11.14 -41.84 -7.58
CA ALA A 263 -9.89 -42.20 -8.25
C ALA A 263 -9.10 -43.27 -7.48
N ASP A 264 -9.02 -43.14 -6.14
CA ASP A 264 -8.36 -44.14 -5.29
C ASP A 264 -9.08 -45.51 -5.38
N ALA A 265 -10.42 -45.52 -5.29
CA ALA A 265 -11.24 -46.73 -5.40
C ALA A 265 -11.10 -47.41 -6.78
N SER A 266 -11.11 -46.64 -7.87
CA SER A 266 -10.90 -47.18 -9.23
C SER A 266 -9.50 -47.73 -9.45
N SER A 267 -8.48 -47.26 -8.71
CA SER A 267 -7.11 -47.76 -8.79
C SER A 267 -6.86 -49.02 -7.96
N ALA A 268 -7.72 -49.28 -6.96
CA ALA A 268 -7.61 -50.42 -6.06
C ALA A 268 -8.31 -51.70 -6.57
N GLN A 269 -8.99 -51.65 -7.73
CA GLN A 269 -9.69 -52.79 -8.30
C GLN A 269 -8.67 -53.74 -8.96
N PRO A 270 -8.49 -54.99 -8.47
CA PRO A 270 -7.49 -55.92 -9.00
C PRO A 270 -7.77 -56.21 -10.48
N THR A 271 -6.74 -56.19 -11.31
CA THR A 271 -6.83 -56.68 -12.69
C THR A 271 -7.37 -58.12 -12.67
N ALA A 272 -8.57 -58.29 -13.25
CA ALA A 272 -9.06 -59.52 -13.86
C ALA A 272 -8.00 -60.62 -14.03
N PRO A 273 -7.93 -61.78 -13.32
CA PRO A 273 -6.97 -62.80 -13.71
C PRO A 273 -7.26 -63.22 -15.15
N THR A 274 -6.27 -63.00 -16.02
CA THR A 274 -6.28 -63.41 -17.43
C THR A 274 -6.63 -64.90 -17.48
N ALA A 275 -7.75 -65.25 -18.12
CA ALA A 275 -8.19 -66.63 -18.24
C ALA A 275 -7.09 -67.49 -18.89
N PRO A 276 -6.81 -68.71 -18.39
CA PRO A 276 -5.78 -69.57 -18.94
C PRO A 276 -6.17 -70.04 -20.34
N THR A 277 -5.30 -69.75 -21.31
CA THR A 277 -5.35 -70.27 -22.67
C THR A 277 -5.22 -71.80 -22.63
N THR A 278 -6.29 -72.51 -22.97
CA THR A 278 -6.25 -73.97 -23.16
C THR A 278 -5.35 -74.34 -24.34
N PRO A 279 -4.41 -75.30 -24.19
CA PRO A 279 -3.61 -75.79 -25.30
C PRO A 279 -4.45 -76.75 -26.16
N VAL A 280 -4.39 -76.57 -27.48
CA VAL A 280 -4.96 -77.49 -28.47
C VAL A 280 -4.11 -78.76 -28.50
N GLU A 281 -4.72 -79.87 -28.13
CA GLU A 281 -4.14 -81.20 -28.11
C GLU A 281 -4.15 -81.80 -29.53
N ASN A 282 -2.96 -82.07 -30.07
CA ASN A 282 -2.77 -82.80 -31.32
C ASN A 282 -3.02 -84.29 -31.08
N SER A 283 -4.07 -84.86 -31.67
CA SER A 283 -4.24 -86.30 -31.78
C SER A 283 -3.96 -86.75 -33.21
N ALA A 284 -2.89 -87.52 -33.37
CA ALA A 284 -2.59 -88.29 -34.56
C ALA A 284 -3.14 -89.73 -34.44
N ALA A 285 -3.27 -90.36 -35.61
CA ALA A 285 -3.36 -91.80 -35.90
C ALA A 285 -4.77 -92.44 -35.99
N PRO A 286 -4.92 -93.56 -36.74
CA PRO A 286 -3.92 -94.33 -37.50
C PRO A 286 -3.99 -94.20 -39.03
#